data_AF-A0A7C6UBN8-F1
#
_entry.id   AF-A0A7C6UBN8-F1
#
_cell.length_a   1.000
_cell.length_b   1.000
_cell.length_c   1.000
_cell.angle_alpha   90.00
_cell.angle_beta   90.00
_cell.angle_gamma   90.00
#
_symmetry.space_group_name_H-M   'P 1'
#
loop_
_entity.id
_entity.type
_entity.pdbx_description
1 polymer ?
#
loop_
_entity_poly.entity_id
_entity_poly.type
_entity_poly.pdbx_seq_one_letter_code
_entity_poly.pdbx_strand_id
1 'polypeptide(L)'
;MRHFGAVLALTVILLIISPAAQAETAAGGEPPVNINAKAALLMEVESGTLIWEMNSRQKLYPASITKIMSLLLIMEQLEQGKVSLQDQVEVSARASGMGGTELFLSEGDRVSLEELLIGMAVGSANDAAVAVAEH
;
A
#
# COMPACT_ATOMS: atom_id res chain seq x y z
N MET A 1 -10.23 -51.80 22.99
CA MET A 1 -9.54 -51.02 21.92
C MET A 1 -10.48 -50.49 20.82
N ARG A 2 -11.53 -51.21 20.40
CA ARG A 2 -12.44 -50.78 19.30
C ARG A 2 -13.26 -49.52 19.59
N HIS A 3 -13.60 -49.24 20.85
CA HIS A 3 -14.35 -48.04 21.24
C HIS A 3 -13.47 -46.79 21.40
N PHE A 4 -12.15 -46.95 21.58
CA PHE A 4 -11.23 -45.84 21.80
C PHE A 4 -10.99 -45.04 20.51
N GLY A 5 -10.86 -45.73 19.37
CA GLY A 5 -10.75 -45.09 18.06
C GLY A 5 -12.02 -44.35 17.63
N ALA A 6 -13.20 -44.86 18.01
CA ALA A 6 -14.48 -44.20 17.72
C ALA A 6 -14.67 -42.91 18.52
N VAL A 7 -14.26 -42.89 19.79
CA VAL A 7 -14.31 -41.67 20.64
C VAL A 7 -13.32 -40.63 20.14
N LEU A 8 -12.09 -41.04 19.78
CA LEU A 8 -11.07 -40.13 19.23
C LEU A 8 -11.52 -39.51 17.91
N ALA A 9 -12.11 -40.31 17.01
CA ALA A 9 -12.67 -39.83 15.74
C ALA A 9 -13.83 -38.84 15.97
N LEU A 10 -14.72 -39.12 16.93
CA LEU A 10 -15.83 -38.24 17.27
C LEU A 10 -15.36 -36.91 17.87
N THR A 11 -14.33 -36.91 18.71
CA THR A 11 -13.73 -35.67 19.26
C THR A 11 -13.00 -34.83 18.20
N VAL A 12 -12.33 -35.48 17.25
CA VAL A 12 -11.69 -34.78 16.12
C VAL A 12 -12.75 -34.16 15.21
N ILE A 13 -13.84 -34.88 14.94
CA ILE A 13 -14.97 -34.37 14.16
C ILE A 13 -15.63 -33.19 14.90
N LEU A 14 -15.84 -33.25 16.21
CA LEU A 14 -16.40 -32.14 17.00
C LEU A 14 -15.50 -30.89 17.01
N LEU A 15 -14.18 -31.06 16.98
CA LEU A 15 -13.21 -29.95 16.89
C LEU A 15 -13.25 -29.25 15.52
N ILE A 16 -13.52 -29.98 14.43
CA ILE A 16 -13.61 -29.41 13.08
C ILE A 16 -14.93 -28.65 12.87
N ILE A 17 -16.00 -29.04 13.57
CA ILE A 17 -17.35 -28.42 13.45
C ILE A 17 -17.55 -27.28 14.46
N SER A 18 -16.56 -26.98 15.31
CA SER A 18 -16.68 -25.90 16.29
C SER A 18 -16.78 -24.54 15.57
N PRO A 19 -17.88 -23.79 15.72
CA PRO A 19 -18.08 -22.51 15.03
C PRO A 19 -17.06 -21.44 15.44
N ALA A 20 -16.36 -21.64 16.56
CA ALA A 20 -15.25 -20.79 17.00
C ALA A 20 -14.00 -20.89 16.11
N ALA A 21 -13.81 -21.98 15.36
CA ALA A 21 -12.69 -22.16 14.43
C ALA A 21 -12.96 -21.56 13.03
N GLN A 22 -14.22 -21.20 12.75
CA GLN A 22 -14.67 -20.58 11.50
C GLN A 22 -14.95 -19.08 11.67
N ALA A 23 -14.30 -18.44 12.65
CA ALA A 23 -14.23 -16.99 12.68
C ALA A 23 -13.29 -16.50 11.56
N GLU A 24 -13.68 -16.70 10.31
CA GLU A 24 -13.36 -15.71 9.29
C GLU A 24 -13.97 -14.41 9.79
N THR A 25 -13.14 -13.40 9.99
CA THR A 25 -13.57 -12.02 10.16
C THR A 25 -14.35 -11.64 8.91
N ALA A 26 -15.65 -11.95 8.90
CA ALA A 26 -16.58 -11.49 7.91
C ALA A 26 -16.74 -9.99 8.16
N ALA A 27 -15.88 -9.21 7.52
CA ALA A 27 -16.11 -7.81 7.23
C ALA A 27 -17.33 -7.73 6.30
N GLY A 28 -18.52 -7.91 6.87
CA GLY A 28 -19.73 -8.25 6.13
C GLY A 28 -20.98 -7.64 6.78
N GLY A 29 -20.93 -6.35 7.07
CA GLY A 29 -22.13 -5.53 7.22
C GLY A 29 -22.44 -4.81 5.90
N GLU A 30 -23.70 -4.55 5.58
CA GLU A 30 -24.01 -3.54 4.56
C GLU A 30 -23.31 -2.23 4.95
N PRO A 31 -22.62 -1.56 4.02
CA PRO A 31 -22.01 -0.28 4.35
C PRO A 31 -23.11 0.69 4.79
N PRO A 32 -22.87 1.52 5.84
CA PRO A 32 -23.85 2.50 6.29
C PRO A 32 -24.15 3.59 5.23
N VAL A 33 -23.44 3.56 4.10
CA VAL A 33 -23.51 4.52 3.00
C VAL A 33 -23.38 3.76 1.68
N ASN A 34 -24.12 4.19 0.66
CA ASN A 34 -23.97 3.65 -0.69
C ASN A 34 -22.61 4.08 -1.29
N ILE A 35 -21.70 3.13 -1.50
CA ILE A 35 -20.35 3.38 -2.04
C ILE A 35 -20.32 3.07 -3.54
N ASN A 36 -20.15 4.11 -4.36
CA ASN A 36 -19.94 3.97 -5.80
C ASN A 36 -18.44 3.83 -6.13
N ALA A 37 -17.89 2.63 -5.94
CA ALA A 37 -16.50 2.30 -6.25
C ALA A 37 -16.36 0.87 -6.79
N LYS A 38 -15.25 0.56 -7.47
CA LYS A 38 -14.94 -0.82 -7.91
C LYS A 38 -14.50 -1.71 -6.75
N ALA A 39 -13.68 -1.13 -5.86
CA ALA A 39 -13.19 -1.76 -4.64
C ALA A 39 -13.02 -0.69 -3.55
N ALA A 40 -13.19 -1.08 -2.29
CA ALA A 40 -13.01 -0.23 -1.12
C ALA A 40 -12.73 -1.08 0.13
N LEU A 41 -12.08 -0.48 1.13
CA LEU A 41 -11.94 -1.05 2.47
C LEU A 41 -11.92 0.04 3.51
N LEU A 42 -12.34 -0.28 4.73
CA LEU A 42 -12.20 0.52 5.94
C LEU A 42 -11.41 -0.32 6.95
N MET A 43 -10.32 0.24 7.44
CA MET A 43 -9.39 -0.45 8.33
C MET A 43 -9.14 0.39 9.58
N GLU A 44 -9.09 -0.26 10.74
CA GLU A 44 -8.49 0.30 11.94
C GLU A 44 -6.97 0.13 11.84
N VAL A 45 -6.22 1.23 11.93
CA VAL A 45 -4.82 1.31 11.52
C VAL A 45 -3.89 0.55 12.47
N GLU A 46 -4.11 0.60 13.79
CA GLU A 46 -3.18 0.01 14.77
C GLU A 46 -3.23 -1.52 14.77
N SER A 47 -4.43 -2.10 14.73
CA SER A 47 -4.64 -3.55 14.69
C SER A 47 -4.60 -4.13 13.29
N GLY A 48 -4.76 -3.30 12.25
CA GLY A 48 -4.96 -3.74 10.87
C GLY A 48 -6.32 -4.41 10.62
N THR A 49 -7.24 -4.33 11.58
CA THR A 49 -8.56 -4.96 11.47
C THR A 49 -9.37 -4.29 10.36
N LEU A 50 -9.81 -5.08 9.38
CA LEU A 50 -10.79 -4.62 8.41
C LEU A 50 -12.17 -4.53 9.08
N ILE A 51 -12.65 -3.30 9.23
CA ILE A 51 -14.00 -3.00 9.74
C ILE A 51 -15.03 -3.36 8.67
N TRP A 52 -14.70 -3.09 7.40
CA TRP A 52 -15.55 -3.34 6.25
C TRP A 52 -14.73 -3.44 4.97
N GLU A 53 -15.17 -4.24 3.99
CA GLU A 53 -14.55 -4.31 2.68
C GLU A 53 -15.54 -4.60 1.54
N MET A 54 -15.18 -4.16 0.33
CA MET A 54 -15.87 -4.48 -0.92
C MET A 54 -14.82 -4.72 -2.00
N ASN A 55 -14.74 -5.94 -2.52
CA ASN A 55 -13.78 -6.34 -3.55
C ASN A 55 -12.32 -5.93 -3.25
N SER A 56 -11.93 -5.83 -1.98
CA SER A 56 -10.62 -5.31 -1.54
C SER A 56 -9.42 -6.06 -2.15
N ARG A 57 -9.60 -7.35 -2.47
CA ARG A 57 -8.57 -8.22 -3.07
C ARG A 57 -8.61 -8.23 -4.60
N GLN A 58 -9.52 -7.48 -5.23
CA GLN A 58 -9.59 -7.37 -6.68
C GLN A 58 -8.36 -6.61 -7.20
N LYS A 59 -7.68 -7.19 -8.19
CA LYS A 59 -6.56 -6.53 -8.86
C LYS A 59 -7.08 -5.39 -9.74
N LEU A 60 -6.63 -4.17 -9.47
CA LEU A 60 -6.96 -2.95 -10.22
C LEU A 60 -5.68 -2.19 -10.54
N TYR A 61 -5.71 -1.36 -11.59
CA TYR A 61 -4.59 -0.47 -11.91
C TYR A 61 -4.55 0.69 -10.90
N PRO A 62 -3.45 0.88 -10.16
CA PRO A 62 -3.37 1.88 -9.09
C PRO A 62 -3.21 3.33 -9.60
N ALA A 63 -2.83 3.53 -10.87
CA ALA A 63 -2.43 4.83 -11.40
C ALA A 63 -1.41 5.52 -10.46
N SER A 64 -1.56 6.81 -10.16
CA SER A 64 -0.62 7.55 -9.29
C SER A 64 -0.55 7.05 -7.84
N ILE A 65 -1.46 6.18 -7.37
CA ILE A 65 -1.32 5.52 -6.06
C ILE A 65 -0.01 4.70 -6.00
N THR A 66 0.53 4.29 -7.15
CA THR A 66 1.88 3.68 -7.26
C THR A 66 2.95 4.49 -6.51
N LYS A 67 2.86 5.82 -6.49
CA LYS A 67 3.85 6.69 -5.84
C LYS A 67 3.91 6.50 -4.32
N ILE A 68 2.88 5.94 -3.68
CA ILE A 68 2.95 5.58 -2.26
C ILE A 68 4.06 4.55 -2.02
N MET A 69 4.23 3.58 -2.92
CA MET A 69 5.32 2.61 -2.81
C MET A 69 6.68 3.26 -3.02
N SER A 70 6.80 4.17 -3.99
CA SER A 70 8.04 4.92 -4.23
C SER A 70 8.43 5.78 -3.01
N LEU A 71 7.46 6.47 -2.40
CA LEU A 71 7.64 7.25 -1.18
C LEU A 71 8.05 6.36 0.01
N LEU A 72 7.46 5.17 0.15
CA LEU A 72 7.83 4.24 1.21
C LEU A 72 9.30 3.81 1.10
N LEU A 73 9.75 3.44 -0.11
CA LEU A 73 11.12 2.97 -0.33
C LEU A 73 12.18 4.03 -0.04
N ILE A 74 11.94 5.29 -0.42
CA ILE A 74 12.88 6.38 -0.14
C ILE A 74 12.85 6.78 1.34
N MET A 75 11.68 6.71 2.01
CA MET A 75 11.59 6.89 3.46
C MET A 75 12.40 5.83 4.22
N GLU A 76 12.39 4.57 3.78
CA GLU A 76 13.25 3.52 4.36
C GLU A 76 14.74 3.84 4.18
N GLN A 77 15.17 4.42 3.05
CA GLN A 77 16.56 4.82 2.86
C GLN A 77 16.95 6.01 3.76
N LEU A 78 16.02 6.96 3.96
CA LEU A 78 16.19 8.08 4.90
C LEU A 78 16.32 7.57 6.34
N GLU A 79 15.47 6.64 6.76
CA GLU A 79 15.53 6.04 8.11
C GLU A 79 16.84 5.27 8.33
N GLN A 80 17.36 4.62 7.29
CA GLN A 80 18.65 3.94 7.31
C GLN A 80 19.85 4.89 7.23
N GLY A 81 19.63 6.19 7.05
CA GLY A 81 20.68 7.20 6.91
C GLY A 81 21.52 7.06 5.63
N LYS A 82 20.98 6.40 4.60
CA LYS A 82 21.68 6.20 3.31
C LYS A 82 21.57 7.40 2.39
N VAL A 83 20.53 8.19 2.57
CA VAL A 83 20.28 9.48 1.91
C VAL A 83 19.84 10.49 2.97
N SER A 84 19.94 11.77 2.64
CA SER A 84 19.46 12.90 3.43
C SER A 84 18.44 13.70 2.66
N LEU A 85 17.50 14.33 3.37
CA LEU A 85 16.55 15.28 2.79
C LEU A 85 17.24 16.45 2.07
N GLN A 86 18.48 16.79 2.47
CA GLN A 86 19.28 17.86 1.86
C GLN A 86 20.08 17.41 0.63
N ASP A 87 20.06 16.11 0.29
CA ASP A 87 20.79 15.60 -0.86
C ASP A 87 20.31 16.28 -2.13
N GLN A 88 21.26 16.72 -2.95
CA GLN A 88 21.00 17.40 -4.22
C GLN A 88 20.86 16.35 -5.32
N VAL A 89 19.63 16.10 -5.75
CA VAL A 89 19.31 15.17 -6.82
C VAL A 89 19.45 15.89 -8.16
N GLU A 90 20.23 15.31 -9.06
CA GLU A 90 20.40 15.79 -10.43
C GLU A 90 19.29 15.24 -11.32
N VAL A 91 18.56 16.13 -11.99
CA VAL A 91 17.44 15.75 -12.85
C VAL A 91 17.98 15.23 -14.19
N SER A 92 17.65 13.98 -14.52
CA SER A 92 18.01 13.39 -15.80
C SER A 92 17.11 13.86 -16.95
N ALA A 93 17.57 13.69 -18.19
CA ALA A 93 16.74 13.88 -19.38
C ALA A 93 15.44 13.05 -19.36
N ARG A 94 15.47 11.89 -18.70
CA ARG A 94 14.31 11.01 -18.56
C ARG A 94 13.31 11.59 -17.58
N ALA A 95 13.77 12.08 -16.44
CA ALA A 95 12.92 12.73 -15.44
C ALA A 95 12.27 14.00 -16.00
N SER A 96 13.03 14.86 -16.67
CA SER A 96 12.49 16.06 -17.33
C SER A 96 11.59 15.75 -18.53
N GLY A 97 11.76 14.58 -19.15
CA GLY A 97 10.97 14.11 -20.29
C GLY A 97 9.69 13.38 -19.90
N MET A 98 9.31 13.39 -18.62
CA MET A 98 8.04 12.83 -18.19
C MET A 98 6.85 13.64 -18.77
N GLY A 99 5.64 13.18 -18.48
CA GLY A 99 4.43 13.93 -18.77
C GLY A 99 3.39 13.69 -17.69
N GLY A 100 2.24 14.35 -17.79
CA GLY A 100 1.17 14.26 -16.80
C GLY A 100 1.25 15.39 -15.77
N THR A 101 1.21 15.06 -14.48
CA THR A 101 1.43 16.07 -13.43
C THR A 101 2.90 16.17 -13.10
N GLU A 102 3.42 17.38 -13.01
CA GLU A 102 4.87 17.67 -13.02
C GLU A 102 5.18 18.91 -12.19
N LEU A 103 6.46 19.04 -11.79
CA LEU A 103 7.04 20.28 -11.27
C LEU A 103 7.66 21.13 -12.39
N PHE A 104 7.73 20.60 -13.62
CA PHE A 104 8.38 21.21 -14.78
C PHE A 104 9.90 21.31 -14.63
N LEU A 105 10.53 20.25 -14.09
CA LEU A 105 11.98 20.16 -13.94
C LEU A 105 12.69 20.11 -15.30
N SER A 106 13.84 20.79 -15.39
CA SER A 106 14.72 20.75 -16.56
C SER A 106 15.88 19.77 -16.35
N GLU A 107 16.37 19.18 -17.43
CA GLU A 107 17.58 18.35 -17.39
C GLU A 107 18.77 19.14 -16.80
N GLY A 108 19.47 18.54 -15.84
CA GLY A 108 20.60 19.14 -15.14
C GLY A 108 20.22 20.02 -13.94
N ASP A 109 18.93 20.24 -13.68
CA ASP A 109 18.50 20.88 -12.44
C ASP A 109 19.00 20.09 -11.23
N ARG A 110 19.34 20.82 -10.15
CA ARG A 110 19.66 20.24 -8.85
C ARG A 110 18.60 20.68 -7.86
N VAL A 111 17.83 19.71 -7.36
CA VAL A 111 16.72 19.93 -6.45
C VAL A 111 16.96 19.11 -5.20
N SER A 112 16.60 19.63 -4.03
CA SER A 112 16.73 18.85 -2.80
C SER A 112 15.80 17.64 -2.83
N LEU A 113 16.23 16.53 -2.22
CA LEU A 113 15.38 15.35 -2.07
C LEU A 113 14.05 15.73 -1.38
N GLU A 114 14.07 16.59 -0.37
CA GLU A 114 12.87 17.10 0.31
C GLU A 114 11.84 17.72 -0.65
N GLU A 115 12.27 18.64 -1.51
CA GLU A 115 11.39 19.31 -2.48
C GLU A 115 10.79 18.32 -3.48
N LEU A 116 11.58 17.34 -3.94
CA LEU A 116 11.09 16.29 -4.84
C LEU A 116 10.04 15.41 -4.14
N LEU A 117 10.27 15.02 -2.89
CA LEU A 117 9.30 14.24 -2.10
C LEU A 117 8.00 15.01 -1.85
N ILE A 118 8.09 16.31 -1.57
CA ILE A 118 6.91 17.19 -1.47
C ILE A 118 6.16 17.23 -2.82
N GLY A 119 6.88 17.36 -3.93
CA GLY A 119 6.30 17.32 -5.27
C GLY A 119 5.58 16.02 -5.58
N MET A 120 6.15 14.88 -5.17
CA MET A 120 5.51 13.57 -5.30
C MET A 120 4.27 13.44 -4.40
N ALA A 121 4.36 13.83 -3.14
CA ALA A 121 3.29 13.61 -2.15
C ALA A 121 2.11 14.57 -2.33
N VAL A 122 2.38 15.84 -2.61
CA VAL A 122 1.36 16.90 -2.74
C VAL A 122 0.94 17.07 -4.20
N GLY A 123 1.93 17.19 -5.09
CA GLY A 123 1.70 17.43 -6.51
C GLY A 123 1.43 16.15 -7.31
N SER A 124 1.71 14.96 -6.77
CA SER A 124 1.73 13.72 -7.56
C SER A 124 2.63 13.83 -8.81
N ALA A 125 3.71 14.62 -8.72
CA ALA A 125 4.59 14.95 -9.83
C ALA A 125 5.39 13.73 -10.33
N ASN A 126 5.37 13.49 -11.64
CA ASN A 126 5.97 12.33 -12.30
C ASN A 126 7.47 12.52 -12.55
N ASP A 127 7.87 13.72 -12.97
CA ASP A 127 9.27 14.13 -13.12
C ASP A 127 10.04 13.95 -11.79
N ALA A 128 9.47 14.41 -10.68
CA ALA A 128 10.05 14.21 -9.35
C ALA A 128 10.14 12.71 -8.98
N ALA A 129 9.09 11.93 -9.26
CA ALA A 129 9.09 10.50 -8.95
C ALA A 129 10.18 9.72 -9.71
N VAL A 130 10.47 10.10 -10.95
CA VAL A 130 11.56 9.49 -11.73
C VAL A 130 12.92 9.97 -11.22
N ALA A 131 13.10 11.26 -10.96
CA ALA A 131 14.34 11.80 -10.42
C ALA A 131 14.73 11.12 -9.09
N VAL A 132 13.78 10.96 -8.17
CA VAL A 132 14.00 10.26 -6.88
C VAL A 132 14.33 8.79 -7.07
N ALA A 133 13.72 8.12 -8.06
CA ALA A 133 13.96 6.70 -8.31
C ALA A 133 15.32 6.42 -8.97
N GLU A 134 15.91 7.40 -9.65
CA GLU A 134 17.22 7.30 -10.30
C GLU A 134 18.38 7.70 -9.38
N HIS A 135 18.08 8.34 -8.25
CA HIS A 135 19.04 8.72 -7.20
C HIS A 135 19.41 7.53 -6.33
#